data_AF-A0A916QIW8-F1
#
_entry.id   AF-A0A916QIW8-F1
#
_cell.length_a   1.000
_cell.length_b   1.000
_cell.length_c   1.000
_cell.angle_alpha   90.00
_cell.angle_beta   90.00
_cell.angle_gamma   90.00
#
_symmetry.space_group_name_H-M   'P 1'
#
loop_
_entity.id
_entity.type
_entity.pdbx_description
1 polymer ?
#
loop_
_entity_poly.entity_id
_entity_poly.type
_entity_poly.pdbx_seq_one_letter_code
_entity_poly.pdbx_strand_id
1 'polypeptide(L)'
;MIINYWNWLLHAWKKPGEYVHGKSWYGILTLFIENLLVLLGLAIGLTGIVNKYYNINDMNSTMNMMYSSSVLRIHSLLIYVMLYLCFADFLIIGAAYLGYRYSHNSEIKFSNYVNRVAQYSSYNLFISLVLFLSFLGMGSLTLLVAVCLCLSILLLIVSANAPILMDSVGVVQDRLIGTIFSTTAAALVIVLTVGLVFSTAYSQMWGFISQILNSLFG
;
A
#
# COMPACT_ATOMS: atom_id res chain seq x y z
N MET A 1 17.36 -9.79 23.89
CA MET A 1 16.63 -11.02 23.54
C MET A 1 15.72 -10.70 22.36
N ILE A 2 15.76 -11.48 21.27
CA ILE A 2 14.87 -11.26 20.12
C ILE A 2 13.52 -11.86 20.45
N ILE A 3 12.47 -11.04 20.41
CA ILE A 3 11.10 -11.52 20.61
C ILE A 3 10.55 -12.18 19.33
N ASN A 4 9.58 -13.08 19.47
CA ASN A 4 8.90 -13.67 18.32
C ASN A 4 8.04 -12.60 17.58
N TYR A 5 7.62 -12.90 16.34
CA TYR A 5 6.90 -11.95 15.49
C TYR A 5 5.59 -11.46 16.12
N TRP A 6 4.81 -12.38 16.68
CA TRP A 6 3.52 -12.05 17.29
C TRP A 6 3.67 -11.11 18.50
N ASN A 7 4.61 -11.38 19.39
CA ASN A 7 4.89 -10.52 20.53
C ASN A 7 5.46 -9.17 20.08
N TRP A 8 6.22 -9.14 18.99
CA TRP A 8 6.73 -7.90 18.39
C TRP A 8 5.58 -7.03 17.86
N LEU A 9 4.63 -7.63 17.16
CA LEU A 9 3.45 -6.94 16.64
C LEU A 9 2.54 -6.45 17.78
N LEU A 10 2.27 -7.28 18.78
CA LEU A 10 1.51 -6.88 19.97
C LEU A 10 2.18 -5.73 20.71
N HIS A 11 3.52 -5.72 20.79
CA HIS A 11 4.26 -4.62 21.37
C HIS A 11 4.11 -3.35 20.53
N ALA A 12 4.23 -3.45 19.21
CA ALA A 12 4.05 -2.34 18.28
C ALA A 12 2.68 -1.66 18.46
N TRP A 13 1.62 -2.45 18.62
CA TRP A 13 0.27 -1.94 18.85
C TRP A 13 0.10 -1.27 20.21
N LYS A 14 0.69 -1.82 21.27
CA LYS A 14 0.57 -1.22 22.61
C LYS A 14 1.42 0.04 22.74
N LYS A 15 2.60 0.03 22.15
CA LYS A 15 3.64 1.04 22.32
C LYS A 15 4.45 1.22 21.02
N PRO A 16 3.90 1.93 20.03
CA PRO A 16 4.55 2.09 18.72
C PRO A 16 5.86 2.88 18.81
N GLY A 17 6.01 3.79 19.78
CA GLY A 17 7.23 4.58 19.98
C GLY A 17 8.34 3.90 20.79
N GLU A 18 8.07 2.79 21.48
CA GLU A 18 9.09 2.06 22.23
C GLU A 18 9.71 0.97 21.35
N TYR A 19 10.79 1.27 20.64
CA TYR A 19 11.40 0.32 19.72
C TYR A 19 11.84 -0.97 20.41
N VAL A 20 11.40 -2.12 19.89
CA VAL A 20 11.85 -3.44 20.35
C VAL A 20 12.51 -4.21 19.23
N HIS A 21 13.66 -4.81 19.54
CA HIS A 21 14.45 -5.59 18.59
C HIS A 21 13.71 -6.87 18.14
N GLY A 22 13.23 -6.85 16.90
CA GLY A 22 12.75 -8.01 16.16
C GLY A 22 13.79 -8.59 15.20
N LYS A 23 13.41 -9.63 14.44
CA LYS A 23 14.23 -10.12 13.31
C LYS A 23 14.14 -9.13 12.14
N SER A 24 15.14 -9.14 11.27
CA SER A 24 15.27 -8.20 10.12
C SER A 24 14.10 -8.21 9.13
N TRP A 25 13.30 -9.27 9.11
CA TRP A 25 12.18 -9.43 8.18
C TRP A 25 10.80 -9.06 8.77
N TYR A 26 10.70 -8.78 10.08
CA TYR A 26 9.40 -8.53 10.73
C TYR A 26 8.67 -7.32 10.13
N GLY A 27 9.38 -6.22 9.88
CA GLY A 27 8.80 -5.04 9.26
C GLY A 27 8.38 -5.27 7.82
N ILE A 28 9.22 -5.96 7.04
CA ILE A 28 8.91 -6.33 5.65
C ILE A 28 7.64 -7.19 5.59
N LEU A 29 7.53 -8.20 6.47
CA LEU A 29 6.34 -9.03 6.53
C LEU A 29 5.09 -8.22 6.88
N THR A 30 5.20 -7.28 7.82
CA THR A 30 4.07 -6.45 8.25
C THR A 30 3.55 -5.58 7.12
N LEU A 31 4.44 -4.88 6.41
CA LEU A 31 4.10 -4.07 5.23
C LEU A 31 3.50 -4.94 4.12
N PHE A 32 4.05 -6.15 3.91
CA PHE A 32 3.49 -7.08 2.93
C PHE A 32 2.08 -7.53 3.28
N ILE A 33 1.81 -7.85 4.55
CA ILE A 33 0.47 -8.21 5.03
C ILE A 33 -0.51 -7.03 4.86
N GLU A 34 -0.07 -5.81 5.18
CA GLU A 34 -0.86 -4.60 4.98
C GLU A 34 -1.27 -4.43 3.51
N ASN A 35 -0.30 -4.52 2.58
CA ASN A 35 -0.57 -4.42 1.15
C ASN A 35 -1.49 -5.55 0.65
N LEU A 36 -1.29 -6.77 1.15
CA LEU A 36 -2.12 -7.92 0.81
C LEU A 36 -3.58 -7.72 1.25
N LEU A 37 -3.82 -7.17 2.44
CA LEU A 37 -5.16 -6.85 2.92
C LEU A 37 -5.83 -5.78 2.06
N VAL A 38 -5.09 -4.72 1.70
CA VAL A 38 -5.60 -3.68 0.79
C VAL A 38 -5.95 -4.29 -0.57
N LEU A 39 -5.08 -5.14 -1.11
CA LEU A 39 -5.27 -5.78 -2.40
C LEU A 39 -6.51 -6.68 -2.41
N LEU A 40 -6.68 -7.52 -1.38
CA LEU A 40 -7.85 -8.39 -1.24
C LEU A 40 -9.14 -7.57 -1.13
N GLY A 41 -9.11 -6.45 -0.40
CA GLY A 41 -10.23 -5.53 -0.32
C GLY A 41 -10.59 -4.96 -1.70
N LEU A 42 -9.60 -4.44 -2.42
CA LEU A 42 -9.79 -3.93 -3.78
C LEU A 42 -10.31 -5.01 -4.74
N ALA A 43 -9.84 -6.25 -4.62
CA ALA A 43 -10.33 -7.37 -5.42
C ALA A 43 -11.84 -7.59 -5.23
N ILE A 44 -12.28 -7.68 -3.96
CA ILE A 44 -13.70 -7.84 -3.63
C ILE A 44 -14.51 -6.64 -4.15
N GLY A 45 -14.00 -5.42 -3.95
CA GLY A 45 -14.66 -4.19 -4.38
C GLY A 45 -14.84 -4.09 -5.89
N LEU A 46 -13.77 -4.33 -6.66
CA LEU A 46 -13.79 -4.25 -8.12
C LEU A 46 -14.64 -5.37 -8.73
N THR A 47 -14.53 -6.59 -8.22
CA THR A 47 -15.40 -7.69 -8.67
C THR A 47 -16.86 -7.42 -8.32
N GLY A 48 -17.16 -6.85 -7.15
CA GLY A 48 -18.51 -6.43 -6.77
C GLY A 48 -19.11 -5.40 -7.74
N ILE A 49 -18.30 -4.43 -8.21
CA ILE A 49 -18.73 -3.46 -9.22
C ILE A 49 -19.04 -4.14 -10.56
N VAL A 50 -18.18 -5.04 -11.03
CA VAL A 50 -18.40 -5.79 -12.28
C VAL A 50 -19.64 -6.68 -12.19
N ASN A 51 -19.83 -7.38 -11.07
CA ASN A 51 -20.99 -8.22 -10.83
C ASN A 51 -22.30 -7.41 -10.90
N LYS A 52 -22.31 -6.19 -10.33
CA LYS A 52 -23.45 -5.27 -10.40
C LYS A 52 -23.69 -4.74 -11.82
N TYR A 53 -22.62 -4.40 -12.55
CA TYR A 53 -22.74 -3.84 -13.90
C TYR A 53 -23.37 -4.82 -14.90
N TYR A 54 -22.95 -6.09 -14.86
CA TYR A 54 -23.43 -7.07 -15.83
C TYR A 54 -24.67 -7.87 -15.39
N ASN A 55 -25.21 -7.62 -14.19
CA ASN A 55 -26.34 -8.36 -13.59
C ASN A 55 -26.27 -9.88 -13.86
N ILE A 56 -25.39 -10.58 -13.14
CA ILE A 56 -25.01 -11.99 -13.36
C ILE A 56 -26.21 -12.93 -13.59
N ASN A 57 -27.36 -12.63 -12.99
CA ASN A 57 -28.55 -13.47 -13.05
C ASN A 57 -29.27 -13.45 -14.42
N ASP A 58 -29.02 -12.46 -15.29
CA ASP A 58 -29.69 -12.27 -16.58
C ASP A 58 -28.71 -12.25 -17.78
N MET A 59 -27.52 -12.81 -17.63
CA MET A 59 -26.50 -12.78 -18.69
C MET A 59 -26.81 -13.71 -19.87
N ASN A 60 -26.75 -13.17 -21.09
CA ASN A 60 -26.62 -13.97 -22.31
C ASN A 60 -25.15 -14.41 -22.55
N SER A 61 -24.93 -15.27 -23.54
CA SER A 61 -23.59 -15.82 -23.85
C SER A 61 -22.54 -14.74 -24.14
N THR A 62 -22.92 -13.66 -24.83
CA THR A 62 -22.05 -12.52 -25.13
C THR A 62 -21.67 -11.74 -23.86
N MET A 63 -22.64 -11.48 -22.97
CA MET A 63 -22.38 -10.84 -21.68
C MET A 63 -21.52 -11.69 -20.77
N ASN A 64 -21.65 -13.01 -20.83
CA ASN A 64 -20.82 -13.94 -20.06
C ASN A 64 -19.34 -13.92 -20.50
N MET A 65 -19.09 -13.81 -21.81
CA MET A 65 -17.72 -13.60 -22.33
C MET A 65 -17.14 -12.24 -21.89
N MET A 66 -17.92 -11.16 -22.00
CA MET A 66 -17.48 -9.83 -21.56
C MET A 66 -17.19 -9.79 -20.06
N TYR A 67 -18.05 -10.41 -19.24
CA TYR A 67 -17.85 -10.55 -17.79
C TYR A 67 -16.54 -11.27 -17.48
N SER A 68 -16.31 -12.44 -18.07
CA SER A 68 -15.11 -13.23 -17.86
C SER A 68 -13.85 -12.45 -18.24
N SER A 69 -13.90 -11.70 -19.35
CA SER A 69 -12.80 -10.83 -19.78
C SER A 69 -12.51 -9.69 -18.79
N SER A 70 -13.57 -9.09 -18.23
CA SER A 70 -13.47 -8.00 -17.24
C SER A 70 -12.87 -8.49 -15.92
N VAL A 71 -13.28 -9.67 -15.47
CA VAL A 71 -12.74 -10.31 -14.26
C VAL A 71 -11.24 -10.61 -14.43
N LEU A 72 -10.82 -11.18 -15.57
CA LEU A 72 -9.39 -11.45 -15.83
C LEU A 72 -8.54 -10.18 -15.85
N ARG A 73 -9.05 -9.09 -16.44
CA ARG A 73 -8.35 -7.80 -16.45
C ARG A 73 -8.21 -7.22 -15.04
N ILE A 74 -9.25 -7.30 -14.21
CA ILE A 74 -9.17 -6.90 -12.80
C ILE A 74 -8.07 -7.66 -12.07
N HIS A 75 -7.99 -8.98 -12.23
CA HIS A 75 -6.93 -9.78 -11.61
C HIS A 75 -5.54 -9.33 -12.08
N SER A 76 -5.37 -9.07 -13.37
CA SER A 76 -4.12 -8.55 -13.92
C SER A 76 -3.77 -7.17 -13.33
N LEU A 77 -4.72 -6.24 -13.30
CA LEU A 77 -4.57 -4.91 -12.69
C LEU A 77 -4.13 -5.02 -11.22
N LEU A 78 -4.77 -5.91 -10.45
CA LEU A 78 -4.46 -6.12 -9.04
C LEU A 78 -3.02 -6.61 -8.84
N ILE A 79 -2.51 -7.50 -9.70
CA ILE A 79 -1.11 -7.92 -9.63
C ILE A 79 -0.17 -6.72 -9.83
N TYR A 80 -0.44 -5.85 -10.81
CA TYR A 80 0.35 -4.63 -11.01
C TYR A 80 0.24 -3.67 -9.82
N VAL A 81 -0.96 -3.47 -9.28
CA VAL A 81 -1.18 -2.64 -8.08
C VAL A 81 -0.38 -3.17 -6.90
N MET A 82 -0.36 -4.49 -6.65
CA MET A 82 0.41 -5.10 -5.58
C MET A 82 1.91 -4.82 -5.73
N LEU A 83 2.45 -4.99 -6.94
CA LEU A 83 3.85 -4.73 -7.24
C LEU A 83 4.20 -3.25 -7.04
N TYR A 84 3.33 -2.35 -7.51
CA TYR A 84 3.52 -0.90 -7.35
C TYR A 84 3.47 -0.47 -5.89
N LEU A 85 2.55 -1.02 -5.07
CA LEU A 85 2.49 -0.75 -3.63
C LEU A 85 3.76 -1.21 -2.91
N CYS A 86 4.21 -2.46 -3.16
CA CYS A 86 5.43 -2.97 -2.55
C CYS A 86 6.67 -2.14 -2.94
N PHE A 87 6.74 -1.70 -4.19
CA PHE A 87 7.84 -0.87 -4.67
C PHE A 87 7.77 0.55 -4.07
N ALA A 88 6.57 1.13 -3.97
CA ALA A 88 6.35 2.43 -3.36
C ALA A 88 6.75 2.43 -1.89
N ASP A 89 6.35 1.41 -1.10
CA ASP A 89 6.77 1.27 0.29
C ASP A 89 8.29 1.25 0.43
N PHE A 90 8.95 0.44 -0.40
CA PHE A 90 10.40 0.32 -0.37
C PHE A 90 11.09 1.65 -0.71
N LEU A 91 10.59 2.38 -1.72
CA LEU A 91 11.14 3.68 -2.10
C LEU A 91 10.88 4.77 -1.06
N ILE A 92 9.68 4.83 -0.49
CA ILE A 92 9.32 5.80 0.56
C ILE A 92 10.19 5.56 1.80
N ILE A 93 10.28 4.32 2.26
CA ILE A 93 11.09 3.95 3.42
C ILE A 93 12.59 4.12 3.11
N GLY A 94 13.02 3.82 1.88
CA GLY A 94 14.37 4.05 1.39
C GLY A 94 14.76 5.53 1.42
N ALA A 95 13.91 6.42 0.92
CA ALA A 95 14.12 7.86 0.95
C ALA A 95 14.17 8.38 2.39
N ALA A 96 13.28 7.91 3.26
CA ALA A 96 13.30 8.25 4.68
C ALA A 96 14.57 7.76 5.38
N TYR A 97 15.06 6.56 5.04
CA TYR A 97 16.33 6.05 5.55
C TYR A 97 17.53 6.90 5.12
N LEU A 98 17.55 7.39 3.87
CA LEU A 98 18.57 8.32 3.40
C LEU A 98 18.50 9.66 4.15
N GLY A 99 17.29 10.20 4.35
CA GLY A 99 17.06 11.38 5.18
C GLY A 99 17.53 11.17 6.63
N TYR A 100 17.28 9.99 7.19
CA TYR A 100 17.76 9.61 8.51
C TYR A 100 19.28 9.58 8.59
N ARG A 101 19.96 8.94 7.64
CA ARG A 101 21.44 8.85 7.56
C ARG A 101 22.10 10.20 7.31
N TYR A 102 21.39 11.13 6.67
CA TYR A 102 21.84 12.51 6.50
C TYR A 102 21.77 13.25 7.84
N SER A 103 20.63 13.20 8.53
CA SER A 103 20.45 13.90 9.82
C SER A 103 21.20 13.24 10.99
N HIS A 104 21.43 11.93 10.94
CA HIS A 104 22.04 11.15 12.02
C HIS A 104 23.29 10.40 11.54
N ASN A 105 24.39 10.55 12.28
CA ASN A 105 25.60 9.75 12.10
C ASN A 105 25.44 8.39 12.79
N SER A 106 24.47 7.59 12.36
CA SER A 106 24.18 6.28 12.93
C SER A 106 24.49 5.14 11.97
N GLU A 107 24.92 4.00 12.50
CA GLU A 107 25.20 2.77 11.75
C GLU A 107 23.97 1.83 11.66
N ILE A 108 22.76 2.37 11.83
CA ILE A 108 21.55 1.54 11.78
C ILE A 108 21.42 0.92 10.38
N LYS A 109 21.37 -0.41 10.32
CA LYS A 109 21.12 -1.15 9.07
C LYS A 109 19.72 -0.84 8.55
N PHE A 110 19.57 -0.77 7.23
CA PHE A 110 18.29 -0.51 6.57
C PHE A 110 17.15 -1.41 7.08
N SER A 111 17.37 -2.71 7.23
CA SER A 111 16.34 -3.64 7.75
C SER A 111 15.84 -3.30 9.16
N ASN A 112 16.72 -2.77 10.03
CA ASN A 112 16.31 -2.30 11.35
C ASN A 112 15.51 -0.99 11.24
N TYR A 113 15.83 -0.15 10.27
CA TYR A 113 15.02 1.03 9.96
C TYR A 113 13.62 0.64 9.47
N VAL A 114 13.51 -0.32 8.55
CA VAL A 114 12.21 -0.87 8.10
C VAL A 114 11.41 -1.40 9.29
N ASN A 115 12.04 -2.13 10.21
CA ASN A 115 11.37 -2.60 11.43
C ASN A 115 10.86 -1.43 12.29
N ARG A 116 11.63 -0.36 12.45
CA ARG A 116 11.17 0.83 13.17
C ARG A 116 9.96 1.46 12.50
N VAL A 117 10.03 1.66 11.18
CA VAL A 117 8.91 2.22 10.42
C VAL A 117 7.66 1.36 10.56
N ALA A 118 7.79 0.04 10.39
CA ALA A 118 6.68 -0.90 10.53
C ALA A 118 6.10 -0.94 11.96
N GLN A 119 6.92 -0.65 12.97
CA GLN A 119 6.43 -0.53 14.35
C GLN A 119 5.58 0.73 14.53
N TYR A 120 6.05 1.87 13.99
CA TYR A 120 5.28 3.12 13.97
C TYR A 120 4.00 3.01 13.13
N SER A 121 4.07 2.30 12.00
CA SER A 121 2.93 2.08 11.11
C SER A 121 2.05 0.91 11.52
N SER A 122 2.27 0.28 12.68
CA SER A 122 1.53 -0.94 13.05
C SER A 122 0.02 -0.76 13.17
N TYR A 123 -0.46 0.48 13.36
CA TYR A 123 -1.88 0.82 13.27
C TYR A 123 -2.46 0.73 11.86
N ASN A 124 -1.61 0.83 10.84
CA ASN A 124 -1.99 0.70 9.45
C ASN A 124 -2.53 -0.70 9.15
N LEU A 125 -2.06 -1.73 9.85
CA LEU A 125 -2.64 -3.08 9.80
C LEU A 125 -4.12 -3.11 10.18
N PHE A 126 -4.54 -2.34 11.19
CA PHE A 126 -5.96 -2.22 11.53
C PHE A 126 -6.74 -1.47 10.45
N ILE A 127 -6.17 -0.41 9.87
CA ILE A 127 -6.82 0.33 8.76
C ILE A 127 -7.00 -0.59 7.55
N SER A 128 -5.96 -1.33 7.14
CA SER A 128 -6.03 -2.27 6.04
C SER A 128 -7.03 -3.40 6.30
N LEU A 129 -7.14 -3.86 7.56
CA LEU A 129 -8.15 -4.84 7.96
C LEU A 129 -9.58 -4.26 7.91
N VAL A 130 -9.80 -3.04 8.40
CA VAL A 130 -11.10 -2.33 8.29
C VAL A 130 -11.48 -2.12 6.83
N LEU A 131 -10.53 -1.75 5.98
CA LEU A 131 -10.73 -1.58 4.56
C LEU A 131 -11.15 -2.90 3.90
N PHE A 132 -10.43 -3.98 4.18
CA PHE A 132 -10.77 -5.33 3.71
C PHE A 132 -12.20 -5.74 4.12
N LEU A 133 -12.54 -5.57 5.39
CA LEU A 133 -13.87 -5.90 5.91
C LEU A 133 -14.98 -5.01 5.33
N SER A 134 -14.69 -3.73 5.10
CA SER A 134 -15.64 -2.79 4.49
C SER A 134 -16.00 -3.22 3.07
N PHE A 135 -15.02 -3.68 2.30
CA PHE A 135 -15.28 -4.24 0.97
C PHE A 135 -16.06 -5.55 1.03
N LEU A 136 -15.78 -6.42 2.00
CA LEU A 136 -16.51 -7.68 2.19
C LEU A 136 -18.00 -7.44 2.48
N GLY A 137 -18.33 -6.43 3.28
CA GLY A 137 -19.72 -6.11 3.63
C GLY A 137 -20.49 -5.32 2.57
N MET A 138 -19.84 -4.34 1.90
CA MET A 138 -20.54 -3.39 1.01
C MET A 138 -20.41 -3.74 -0.49
N GLY A 139 -19.34 -4.44 -0.89
CA GLY A 139 -19.09 -4.82 -2.27
C GLY A 139 -18.96 -3.64 -3.25
N SER A 140 -18.54 -2.46 -2.78
CA SER A 140 -18.28 -1.29 -3.63
C SER A 140 -17.37 -0.27 -2.93
N LEU A 141 -16.68 0.55 -3.73
CA LEU A 141 -15.93 1.73 -3.27
C LEU A 141 -16.89 2.75 -2.66
N THR A 142 -16.70 3.06 -1.37
CA THR A 142 -17.46 4.07 -0.64
C THR A 142 -16.54 5.18 -0.13
N LEU A 143 -17.12 6.27 0.37
CA LEU A 143 -16.37 7.34 1.02
C LEU A 143 -15.46 6.80 2.14
N LEU A 144 -15.95 5.82 2.92
CA LEU A 144 -15.18 5.17 3.97
C LEU A 144 -13.89 4.53 3.43
N VAL A 145 -13.99 3.78 2.33
CA VAL A 145 -12.84 3.15 1.68
C VAL A 145 -11.81 4.20 1.24
N ALA A 146 -12.27 5.28 0.60
CA ALA A 146 -11.38 6.35 0.16
C ALA A 146 -10.65 7.00 1.35
N VAL A 147 -11.37 7.27 2.44
CA VAL A 147 -10.80 7.82 3.67
C VAL A 147 -9.77 6.85 4.27
N CYS A 148 -10.07 5.55 4.35
CA CYS A 148 -9.12 4.54 4.84
C CYS A 148 -7.83 4.49 4.00
N LEU A 149 -7.93 4.55 2.67
CA LEU A 149 -6.75 4.58 1.78
C LEU A 149 -5.92 5.85 1.97
N CYS A 150 -6.55 7.01 2.11
CA CYS A 150 -5.83 8.26 2.39
C CYS A 150 -5.14 8.19 3.76
N LEU A 151 -5.83 7.70 4.78
CA LEU A 151 -5.25 7.53 6.12
C LEU A 151 -4.08 6.55 6.12
N SER A 152 -4.16 5.45 5.37
CA SER A 152 -3.06 4.48 5.31
C SER A 152 -1.79 5.08 4.70
N ILE A 153 -1.93 5.85 3.62
CA ILE A 153 -0.82 6.57 2.98
C ILE A 153 -0.23 7.61 3.94
N LEU A 154 -1.08 8.40 4.60
CA LEU A 154 -0.63 9.40 5.57
C LEU A 154 0.13 8.76 6.75
N LEU A 155 -0.40 7.66 7.29
CA LEU A 155 0.28 6.91 8.36
C LEU A 155 1.63 6.39 7.90
N LEU A 156 1.74 5.84 6.67
CA LEU A 156 3.03 5.39 6.14
C LEU A 156 4.05 6.52 6.08
N ILE A 157 3.67 7.70 5.56
CA ILE A 157 4.56 8.87 5.48
C ILE A 157 5.00 9.32 6.88
N VAL A 158 4.05 9.43 7.82
CA VAL A 158 4.36 9.84 9.21
C VAL A 158 5.29 8.81 9.86
N SER A 159 5.00 7.52 9.70
CA SER A 159 5.78 6.43 10.28
C SER A 159 7.19 6.32 9.69
N ALA A 160 7.33 6.60 8.40
CA ALA A 160 8.63 6.62 7.72
C ALA A 160 9.53 7.75 8.25
N ASN A 161 8.94 8.90 8.60
CA ASN A 161 9.64 10.06 9.14
C ASN A 161 9.79 10.07 10.67
N ALA A 162 8.99 9.30 11.39
CA ALA A 162 9.03 9.24 12.85
C ALA A 162 10.44 8.95 13.42
N PRO A 163 11.24 7.99 12.87
CA PRO A 163 12.61 7.78 13.32
C PRO A 163 13.52 9.00 13.13
N ILE A 164 13.33 9.80 12.07
CA ILE A 164 14.12 11.02 11.81
C ILE A 164 13.82 12.09 12.87
N LEU A 165 12.56 12.23 13.25
CA LEU A 165 12.12 13.30 14.16
C LEU A 165 12.31 12.91 15.63
N MET A 166 12.05 11.66 15.99
CA MET A 166 11.98 11.21 17.39
C MET A 166 13.31 10.74 17.95
N ASP A 167 14.24 10.24 17.14
CA ASP A 167 15.55 9.82 17.64
C ASP A 167 16.37 11.05 18.08
N SER A 168 16.86 11.03 19.32
CA SER A 168 17.70 12.09 19.88
C SER A 168 19.20 11.79 19.80
N VAL A 169 19.58 10.56 19.48
CA VAL A 169 20.95 10.07 19.53
C VAL A 169 21.63 10.20 18.16
N GLY A 170 22.83 10.79 18.13
CA GLY A 170 23.67 10.83 16.93
C GLY A 170 23.24 11.86 15.89
N VAL A 171 22.46 12.87 16.29
CA VAL A 171 22.02 13.97 15.41
C VAL A 171 23.22 14.85 15.07
N VAL A 172 23.52 15.00 13.79
CA VAL A 172 24.63 15.83 13.29
C VAL A 172 24.11 17.01 12.48
N GLN A 173 23.00 16.85 11.79
CA GLN A 173 22.37 17.88 10.97
C GLN A 173 20.92 18.09 11.37
N ASP A 174 20.33 19.19 10.91
CA ASP A 174 18.94 19.52 11.21
C ASP A 174 17.99 18.40 10.74
N ARG A 175 17.14 17.94 11.66
CA ARG A 175 16.15 16.90 11.42
C ARG A 175 15.06 17.38 10.46
N LEU A 176 14.80 18.68 10.42
CA LEU A 176 13.83 19.27 9.48
C LEU A 176 14.27 19.08 8.04
N ILE A 177 15.56 19.23 7.73
CA ILE A 177 16.07 19.08 6.36
C ILE A 177 15.94 17.62 5.90
N GLY A 178 16.33 16.66 6.73
CA GLY A 178 16.18 15.23 6.43
C GLY A 178 14.71 14.83 6.25
N THR A 179 13.82 15.41 7.06
CA THR A 179 12.37 15.20 6.95
C THR A 179 11.80 15.80 5.66
N ILE A 180 12.14 17.05 5.32
CA ILE A 180 11.68 17.72 4.09
C ILE A 180 12.12 16.92 2.85
N PHE A 181 13.37 16.47 2.82
CA PHE A 181 13.89 15.62 1.75
C PHE A 181 13.08 14.33 1.62
N SER A 182 12.91 13.61 2.72
CA SER A 182 12.13 12.37 2.80
C SER A 182 10.68 12.56 2.34
N THR A 183 9.98 13.58 2.85
CA THR A 183 8.59 13.84 2.49
C THR A 183 8.42 14.25 1.04
N THR A 184 9.37 15.01 0.48
CA THR A 184 9.33 15.42 -0.93
C THR A 184 9.54 14.21 -1.85
N ALA A 185 10.51 13.35 -1.52
CA ALA A 185 10.72 12.10 -2.23
C ALA A 185 9.49 11.19 -2.14
N ALA A 186 8.89 11.06 -0.95
CA ALA A 186 7.67 10.26 -0.76
C ALA A 186 6.50 10.79 -1.61
N ALA A 187 6.29 12.10 -1.65
CA ALA A 187 5.26 12.71 -2.49
C ALA A 187 5.46 12.41 -3.98
N LEU A 188 6.70 12.49 -4.47
CA LEU A 188 7.04 12.12 -5.85
C LEU A 188 6.76 10.64 -6.13
N VAL A 189 7.15 9.74 -5.22
CA VAL A 189 6.88 8.31 -5.35
C VAL A 189 5.37 8.05 -5.41
N ILE A 190 4.57 8.71 -4.57
CA ILE A 190 3.11 8.57 -4.58
C ILE A 190 2.52 9.05 -5.91
N VAL A 191 2.90 10.23 -6.39
CA VAL A 191 2.42 10.77 -7.67
C VAL A 191 2.76 9.82 -8.82
N LEU A 192 3.99 9.31 -8.87
CA LEU A 192 4.41 8.34 -9.88
C LEU A 192 3.62 7.03 -9.77
N THR A 193 3.45 6.51 -8.56
CA THR A 193 2.72 5.26 -8.30
C THR A 193 1.27 5.37 -8.73
N VAL A 194 0.59 6.44 -8.34
CA VAL A 194 -0.79 6.74 -8.75
C VAL A 194 -0.87 6.89 -10.26
N GLY A 195 0.05 7.62 -10.89
CA GLY A 195 0.12 7.77 -12.34
C GLY A 195 0.30 6.44 -13.08
N LEU A 196 1.16 5.55 -12.57
CA LEU A 196 1.35 4.21 -13.13
C LEU A 196 0.08 3.37 -13.00
N VAL A 197 -0.57 3.35 -11.83
CA VAL A 197 -1.85 2.64 -11.64
C VAL A 197 -2.92 3.13 -12.61
N PHE A 198 -3.07 4.45 -12.77
CA PHE A 198 -4.02 5.03 -13.72
C PHE A 198 -3.68 4.68 -15.17
N SER A 199 -2.41 4.74 -15.56
CA SER A 199 -1.97 4.37 -16.92
C SER A 199 -2.24 2.89 -17.23
N THR A 200 -1.95 1.99 -16.28
CA THR A 200 -2.26 0.57 -16.39
C THR A 200 -3.77 0.33 -16.46
N ALA A 201 -4.57 1.00 -15.62
CA ALA A 201 -6.02 0.88 -15.68
C ALA A 201 -6.58 1.39 -17.02
N TYR A 202 -6.09 2.53 -17.50
CA TYR A 202 -6.50 3.13 -18.76
C TYR A 202 -6.15 2.24 -19.97
N SER A 203 -4.92 1.74 -20.04
CA SER A 203 -4.50 0.82 -21.11
C SER A 203 -5.34 -0.46 -21.14
N GLN A 204 -5.69 -1.00 -19.96
CA GLN A 204 -6.60 -2.15 -19.87
C GLN A 204 -8.03 -1.82 -20.29
N MET A 205 -8.54 -0.61 -20.03
CA MET A 205 -9.86 -0.19 -20.54
C MET A 205 -9.82 0.04 -22.06
N TRP A 206 -8.80 0.71 -22.57
CA TRP A 206 -8.67 0.98 -24.00
C TRP A 206 -8.56 -0.31 -24.82
N GLY A 207 -7.77 -1.28 -24.35
CA GLY A 207 -7.66 -2.60 -24.97
C GLY A 207 -8.97 -3.41 -24.96
N PHE A 208 -9.98 -3.01 -24.18
CA PHE A 208 -11.31 -3.62 -24.21
C PHE A 208 -12.17 -2.95 -25.29
N ILE A 209 -12.19 -1.61 -25.30
CA ILE A 209 -12.90 -0.82 -26.31
C ILE A 209 -12.42 -1.19 -27.72
N SER A 210 -11.09 -1.32 -27.91
CA SER A 210 -10.53 -1.69 -29.21
C SER A 210 -10.95 -3.09 -29.66
N GLN A 211 -11.08 -4.05 -28.74
CA GLN A 211 -11.55 -5.40 -29.07
C GLN A 211 -13.02 -5.41 -29.49
N ILE A 212 -13.87 -4.64 -28.81
CA ILE A 212 -15.28 -4.49 -29.18
C ILE A 212 -15.39 -3.85 -30.56
N LEU A 213 -14.70 -2.74 -30.80
CA LEU A 213 -14.75 -2.05 -32.09
C LEU A 213 -14.29 -2.96 -33.23
N ASN A 214 -13.21 -3.70 -33.05
CA ASN A 214 -12.73 -4.65 -34.06
C ASN A 214 -13.71 -5.81 -34.29
N SER A 215 -14.47 -6.24 -33.29
CA SER A 215 -15.50 -7.29 -33.45
C SER A 215 -16.81 -6.80 -34.09
N LEU A 216 -17.07 -5.50 -34.09
CA LEU A 216 -18.28 -4.89 -34.66
C LEU A 216 -18.07 -4.39 -36.08
N PHE A 217 -16.85 -3.99 -36.44
CA PHE A 217 -16.51 -3.34 -37.71
C PHE A 217 -15.45 -4.10 -38.55
N GLY A 218 -14.97 -5.25 -38.08
CA GLY A 218 -14.08 -6.16 -38.81
C GLY A 218 -14.76 -7.50 -39.05
#